data_AF-G5QL67-F1
#
_entry.id   AF-G5QL67-F1
#
_cell.length_a   1.000
_cell.length_b   1.000
_cell.length_c   1.000
_cell.angle_alpha   90.00
_cell.angle_beta   90.00
_cell.angle_gamma   90.00
#
_symmetry.space_group_name_H-M   'P 1'
#
loop_
_entity.id
_entity.type
_entity.pdbx_description
1 polymer ?
#
loop_
_entity_poly.entity_id
_entity_poly.type
_entity_poly.pdbx_seq_one_letter_code
_entity_poly.pdbx_strand_id
1 'polypeptide(L)'
;MKLLILGNHTCGNRGDSAIMRGLLDAIRQQAPEAEMDVMSRFPVSSAWLQGRPIIADPLYQLSQKQQAAAGLNGRVKKVLRRRFQHKILLSKVAQEGSLRNFAIAPEFAEFAQYCAV
;
A
#
# COMPACT_ATOMS: atom_id res chain seq x y z
N MET A 1 15.92 -10.56 -10.22
CA MET A 1 14.46 -10.64 -9.93
C MET A 1 14.09 -9.39 -9.14
N LYS A 2 12.94 -8.77 -9.38
CA LYS A 2 12.46 -7.65 -8.57
C LYS A 2 11.38 -8.11 -7.60
N LEU A 3 11.47 -7.67 -6.35
CA LEU A 3 10.58 -8.02 -5.25
C LEU A 3 10.10 -6.75 -4.55
N LEU A 4 8.81 -6.47 -4.59
CA LEU A 4 8.18 -5.46 -3.75
C LEU A 4 7.60 -6.12 -2.50
N ILE A 5 8.11 -5.75 -1.33
CA ILE A 5 7.63 -6.27 -0.04
C ILE A 5 6.71 -5.23 0.61
N LEU A 6 5.47 -5.64 0.80
CA LEU A 6 4.37 -4.88 1.38
C LEU A 6 3.62 -5.82 2.34
N GLY A 7 3.29 -5.36 3.54
CA GLY A 7 2.50 -6.17 4.46
C GLY A 7 2.31 -5.54 5.82
N ASN A 8 1.60 -6.23 6.71
CA ASN A 8 1.29 -5.72 8.04
C ASN A 8 2.56 -5.45 8.88
N HIS A 9 3.63 -6.21 8.64
CA HIS A 9 4.90 -6.12 9.36
C HIS A 9 5.95 -5.24 8.64
N THR A 10 5.61 -4.51 7.57
CA THR A 10 6.52 -3.49 7.03
C THR A 10 6.48 -2.18 7.84
N CYS A 11 5.77 -2.17 8.97
CA CYS A 11 5.56 -1.02 9.84
C CYS A 11 6.78 -0.72 10.75
N GLY A 12 6.82 0.50 11.29
CA GLY A 12 7.94 1.01 12.09
C GLY A 12 7.94 0.57 13.56
N ASN A 13 7.72 -0.71 13.85
CA ASN A 13 7.92 -1.30 15.18
C ASN A 13 9.22 -2.13 15.20
N ARG A 14 9.89 -2.21 16.35
CA ARG A 14 11.13 -2.97 16.54
C ARG A 14 10.96 -4.46 16.24
N GLY A 15 9.85 -5.06 16.69
CA GLY A 15 9.55 -6.48 16.43
C GLY A 15 9.33 -6.76 14.94
N ASP A 16 8.46 -5.96 14.31
CA ASP A 16 8.21 -6.01 12.86
C ASP A 16 9.50 -5.83 12.05
N SER A 17 10.37 -4.91 12.47
CA SER A 17 11.66 -4.66 11.81
C SER A 17 12.64 -5.81 11.98
N ALA A 18 12.61 -6.56 13.09
CA ALA A 18 13.42 -7.75 13.26
C ALA A 18 12.97 -8.87 12.32
N ILE A 19 11.66 -9.10 12.21
CA ILE A 19 11.08 -10.06 11.26
C ILE A 19 11.45 -9.68 9.82
N MET A 20 11.28 -8.41 9.46
CA MET A 20 11.59 -7.91 8.12
C MET A 20 13.07 -8.04 7.78
N ARG A 21 14.00 -7.72 8.69
CA ARG A 21 15.43 -7.91 8.46
C ARG A 21 15.78 -9.38 8.24
N GLY A 22 15.25 -10.28 9.07
CA GLY A 22 15.46 -11.72 8.90
C GLY A 22 14.96 -12.23 7.54
N LEU A 23 13.79 -11.78 7.10
CA LEU A 23 13.25 -12.12 5.78
C LEU A 23 14.15 -11.59 4.64
N LEU A 24 14.54 -10.32 4.70
CA LEU A 24 15.41 -9.70 3.70
C LEU A 24 16.78 -10.40 3.62
N ASP A 25 17.37 -10.72 4.77
CA ASP A 25 18.66 -11.43 4.83
C ASP A 25 18.54 -12.84 4.26
N ALA A 26 17.46 -13.57 4.58
CA ALA A 26 17.20 -14.89 4.03
C ALA A 26 17.03 -14.88 2.50
N ILE A 27 16.29 -13.90 1.97
CA ILE A 27 16.16 -13.72 0.52
C ILE A 27 17.51 -13.39 -0.11
N ARG A 28 18.29 -12.49 0.50
CA ARG A 28 19.59 -12.08 -0.02
C ARG A 28 20.61 -13.23 -0.06
N GLN A 29 20.53 -14.15 0.90
CA GLN A 29 21.36 -15.36 0.90
C GLN A 29 20.98 -16.33 -0.23
N GLN A 30 19.69 -16.49 -0.51
CA GLN A 30 19.20 -17.43 -1.53
C GLN A 30 19.23 -16.86 -2.94
N ALA A 31 19.03 -15.56 -3.09
CA ALA A 31 19.01 -14.83 -4.35
C ALA A 31 19.74 -13.49 -4.20
N PRO A 32 21.08 -13.47 -4.26
CA PRO A 32 21.88 -12.25 -4.10
C PRO A 32 21.56 -11.17 -5.13
N GLU A 33 21.14 -11.59 -6.33
CA GLU A 33 20.78 -10.73 -7.46
C GLU A 33 19.34 -10.18 -7.36
N ALA A 34 18.61 -10.49 -6.27
CA ALA A 34 17.26 -9.99 -6.08
C ALA A 34 17.28 -8.52 -5.65
N GLU A 35 16.66 -7.67 -6.46
CA GLU A 35 16.33 -6.31 -6.08
C GLU A 35 15.09 -6.34 -5.21
N MET A 36 15.22 -5.89 -3.96
CA MET A 36 14.12 -5.87 -3.01
C MET A 36 13.79 -4.43 -2.68
N ASP A 37 12.56 -4.02 -2.92
CA ASP A 37 11.97 -2.78 -2.41
C ASP A 37 11.03 -3.09 -1.26
N VAL A 38 10.97 -2.21 -0.26
CA VAL A 38 10.07 -2.37 0.88
C VAL A 38 9.18 -1.14 0.97
N MET A 39 7.88 -1.35 1.06
CA MET A 39 6.88 -0.30 1.18
C MET A 39 6.22 -0.32 2.55
N SER A 40 6.04 0.86 3.15
CA SER A 40 5.47 1.02 4.49
C SER A 40 4.54 2.20 4.62
N ARG A 41 3.57 2.07 5.53
CA ARG A 41 2.74 3.16 6.04
C ARG A 41 3.52 4.14 6.94
N PHE A 42 4.68 3.71 7.45
CA PHE A 42 5.55 4.48 8.35
C PHE A 42 6.99 4.51 7.82
N PRO A 43 7.24 5.16 6.66
CA PRO A 43 8.51 5.03 5.94
C PRO A 43 9.71 5.54 6.74
N VAL A 44 9.58 6.65 7.46
CA VAL A 44 10.70 7.27 8.22
C VAL A 44 11.18 6.38 9.36
N SER A 45 10.28 5.92 10.22
CA SER A 45 10.66 5.06 11.35
C SER A 45 11.10 3.67 10.88
N SER A 46 10.47 3.12 9.85
CA SER A 46 10.87 1.84 9.27
C SER A 46 12.26 1.91 8.62
N ALA A 47 12.57 3.00 7.93
CA ALA A 47 13.89 3.21 7.33
C ALA A 47 14.99 3.27 8.37
N TRP A 48 14.75 3.98 9.48
CA TRP A 48 15.68 4.03 10.60
C TRP A 48 15.91 2.66 11.25
N LEU A 49 14.84 1.90 11.50
CA LEU A 49 14.92 0.59 12.15
C LEU A 49 15.54 -0.51 11.26
N GLN A 50 15.30 -0.44 9.95
CA GLN A 50 15.79 -1.43 8.98
C GLN A 50 17.13 -1.03 8.35
N GLY A 51 17.58 0.21 8.53
CA GLY A 51 18.85 0.71 7.98
C GLY A 51 18.85 0.81 6.45
N ARG A 52 17.68 1.04 5.84
CA ARG A 52 17.50 1.03 4.38
C ARG A 52 16.42 2.01 3.93
N PRO A 53 16.41 2.45 2.66
CA PRO A 53 15.30 3.21 2.13
C PRO A 53 14.02 2.38 2.15
N ILE A 54 12.92 3.04 2.53
CA ILE A 54 11.57 2.47 2.58
C ILE A 54 10.63 3.37 1.79
N ILE A 55 9.89 2.78 0.87
CA ILE A 55 8.94 3.45 0.01
C ILE A 55 7.69 3.77 0.82
N ALA A 56 7.17 4.98 0.68
CA ALA A 56 5.92 5.34 1.32
C ALA A 56 4.73 4.69 0.59
N ASP A 57 3.80 4.11 1.33
CA ASP A 57 2.57 3.52 0.77
C ASP A 57 1.63 4.62 0.21
N PRO A 58 1.48 4.75 -1.13
CA PRO A 58 0.68 5.80 -1.73
C PRO A 58 -0.83 5.59 -1.49
N LEU A 59 -1.28 4.34 -1.38
CA LEU A 59 -2.69 4.03 -1.11
C LEU A 59 -3.07 4.35 0.33
N TYR A 60 -2.14 4.17 1.27
CA TYR A 60 -2.33 4.63 2.63
C TYR A 60 -2.35 6.16 2.73
N GLN A 61 -1.46 6.86 2.02
CA GLN A 61 -1.50 8.33 1.93
C GLN A 61 -2.82 8.84 1.34
N LEU A 62 -3.31 8.20 0.28
CA LEU A 62 -4.63 8.47 -0.29
C LEU A 62 -5.72 8.30 0.78
N SER A 63 -5.70 7.18 1.51
CA SER A 63 -6.65 6.92 2.60
C SER A 63 -6.60 7.98 3.69
N GLN A 64 -5.42 8.45 4.08
CA GLN A 64 -5.28 9.55 5.05
C GLN A 64 -5.89 10.86 4.52
N LYS A 65 -5.55 11.30 3.31
CA LYS A 65 -6.13 12.51 2.67
C LYS A 65 -7.66 12.44 2.64
N GLN A 66 -8.16 11.28 2.24
CA GLN A 66 -9.57 10.96 2.14
C GLN A 66 -10.29 10.92 3.51
N GLN A 67 -9.58 10.61 4.60
CA GLN A 67 -10.11 10.59 5.96
C GLN A 67 -10.08 11.96 6.65
N ALA A 68 -9.14 12.81 6.26
CA ALA A 68 -8.99 14.18 6.75
C ALA A 68 -10.06 15.16 6.20
N ALA A 69 -10.90 14.72 5.26
CA ALA A 69 -11.98 15.54 4.69
C ALA A 69 -12.95 16.03 5.79
N ALA A 70 -12.90 17.33 6.07
CA ALA A 70 -13.71 18.00 7.08
C ALA A 70 -15.17 18.24 6.62
N GLY A 71 -16.06 18.50 7.58
CA GLY A 71 -17.46 18.83 7.33
C GLY A 71 -18.40 17.63 7.13
N LEU A 72 -19.71 17.91 7.08
CA LEU A 72 -20.77 16.90 6.99
C LEU A 72 -20.66 16.09 5.69
N ASN A 73 -20.41 16.76 4.56
CA ASN A 73 -20.22 16.14 3.25
C ASN A 73 -19.01 15.21 3.22
N GLY A 74 -17.91 15.60 3.89
CA GLY A 74 -16.71 14.76 4.03
C GLY A 74 -17.00 13.47 4.79
N ARG A 75 -17.79 13.55 5.88
CA ARG A 75 -18.22 12.39 6.67
C ARG A 75 -19.11 11.44 5.87
N VAL A 76 -20.08 11.95 5.12
CA VAL A 76 -20.95 11.12 4.26
C VAL A 76 -20.14 10.42 3.18
N LYS A 77 -19.28 11.16 2.45
CA LYS A 77 -18.37 10.58 1.44
C LYS A 77 -17.46 9.51 2.04
N LYS A 78 -16.95 9.72 3.26
CA LYS A 78 -16.12 8.75 3.99
C LYS A 78 -16.88 7.46 4.29
N VAL A 79 -18.12 7.54 4.75
CA VAL A 79 -18.95 6.36 5.04
C VAL A 79 -19.27 5.59 3.75
N LEU A 80 -19.71 6.29 2.70
CA LEU A 80 -20.00 5.67 1.40
C LEU A 80 -18.77 4.97 0.84
N ARG A 81 -17.62 5.64 0.85
CA ARG A 81 -16.36 5.07 0.38
C ARG A 81 -15.98 3.81 1.15
N ARG A 82 -16.00 3.83 2.49
CA ARG A 82 -15.72 2.64 3.32
C ARG A 82 -16.65 1.47 2.98
N ARG A 83 -17.91 1.76 2.68
CA ARG A 83 -18.93 0.74 2.38
C ARG A 83 -18.85 0.18 0.96
N PHE A 84 -18.53 1.01 -0.04
CA PHE A 84 -18.65 0.65 -1.45
C PHE A 84 -17.34 0.53 -2.22
N GLN A 85 -16.22 1.09 -1.73
CA GLN A 85 -14.96 1.12 -2.50
C GLN A 85 -14.46 -0.27 -2.87
N HIS A 86 -14.46 -1.23 -1.94
CA HIS A 86 -14.05 -2.61 -2.26
C HIS A 86 -14.97 -3.25 -3.30
N LYS A 87 -16.29 -2.98 -3.24
CA LYS A 87 -17.25 -3.48 -4.23
C LYS A 87 -17.01 -2.87 -5.61
N ILE A 88 -16.72 -1.57 -5.67
CA ILE A 88 -16.38 -0.86 -6.91
C ILE A 88 -15.10 -1.46 -7.50
N LEU A 89 -14.05 -1.64 -6.69
CA LEU A 89 -12.78 -2.24 -7.14
C LEU A 89 -13.00 -3.67 -7.67
N LEU A 90 -13.73 -4.52 -6.94
CA LEU A 90 -14.06 -5.87 -7.38
C LEU A 90 -14.86 -5.87 -8.69
N SER A 91 -15.89 -5.01 -8.81
CA SER A 91 -16.71 -4.91 -10.02
C SER A 91 -15.92 -4.47 -11.25
N LYS A 92 -14.91 -3.60 -11.06
CA LYS A 92 -13.99 -3.21 -12.13
C LYS A 92 -13.08 -4.34 -12.58
N VAL A 93 -12.51 -5.08 -11.62
CA VAL A 93 -11.65 -6.24 -11.92
C VAL A 93 -12.45 -7.35 -12.61
N ALA A 94 -13.66 -7.64 -12.11
CA ALA A 94 -14.55 -8.65 -12.69
C ALA A 94 -15.23 -8.20 -14.00
N GLN A 95 -15.17 -6.92 -14.35
CA GLN A 95 -15.89 -6.32 -15.49
C GLN A 95 -17.42 -6.53 -15.43
N GLU A 96 -17.98 -6.66 -14.24
CA GLU A 96 -19.38 -7.03 -14.02
C GLU A 96 -20.15 -6.01 -13.17
N GLY A 97 -21.47 -5.91 -13.40
CA GLY A 97 -22.38 -5.05 -12.64
C GLY A 97 -22.26 -3.55 -12.93
N SER A 98 -23.19 -2.77 -12.37
CA SER A 98 -23.28 -1.32 -12.60
C SER A 98 -22.19 -0.52 -11.88
N LEU A 99 -21.60 -1.07 -10.81
CA LEU A 99 -20.55 -0.41 -10.03
C LEU A 99 -19.22 -0.27 -10.80
N ARG A 100 -19.00 -1.07 -11.86
CA ARG A 100 -17.78 -1.01 -12.68
C ARG A 100 -17.57 0.36 -13.35
N ASN A 101 -18.67 1.08 -13.58
CA ASN A 101 -18.66 2.38 -14.26
C ASN A 101 -18.31 3.55 -13.32
N PHE A 102 -18.25 3.34 -12.00
CA PHE A 102 -17.88 4.39 -11.06
C PHE A 102 -16.40 4.77 -11.23
N ALA A 103 -16.09 6.06 -11.18
CA ALA A 103 -14.70 6.51 -11.15
C ALA A 103 -14.03 6.08 -9.84
N ILE A 104 -12.78 5.66 -9.92
CA ILE A 104 -11.89 5.44 -8.77
C ILE A 104 -10.77 6.48 -8.81
N ALA A 105 -10.11 6.67 -7.67
CA ALA A 105 -9.02 7.63 -7.55
C ALA A 105 -7.84 7.19 -8.46
N PRO A 106 -7.19 8.14 -9.18
CA PRO A 106 -6.11 7.82 -10.12
C PRO A 106 -4.93 7.11 -9.46
N GLU A 107 -4.70 7.32 -8.16
CA GLU A 107 -3.62 6.70 -7.39
C GLU A 107 -3.68 5.17 -7.39
N PHE A 108 -4.87 4.56 -7.63
CA PHE A 108 -4.98 3.10 -7.81
C PHE A 108 -4.34 2.64 -9.13
N ALA A 109 -4.54 3.39 -10.21
CA ALA A 109 -3.94 3.09 -11.50
C ALA A 109 -2.45 3.38 -11.49
N GLU A 110 -2.03 4.50 -10.88
CA GLU A 110 -0.62 4.85 -10.68
C GLU A 110 0.11 3.77 -9.86
N PHE A 111 -0.50 3.26 -8.79
CA PHE A 111 0.08 2.17 -8.00
C PHE A 111 0.18 0.87 -8.81
N ALA A 112 -0.84 0.53 -9.59
CA ALA A 112 -0.80 -0.64 -10.45
C ALA A 112 0.30 -0.54 -11.52
N GLN A 113 0.50 0.66 -12.10
CA GLN A 113 1.58 0.93 -13.05
C GLN A 113 2.95 0.82 -12.37
N TYR A 114 3.09 1.34 -11.15
CA TYR A 114 4.32 1.20 -10.36
C TYR A 114 4.70 -0.27 -10.14
N CYS A 115 3.72 -1.13 -9.82
CA CYS A 115 3.95 -2.57 -9.60
C CYS A 115 4.22 -3.37 -10.88
N ALA A 116 3.93 -2.81 -12.06
CA ALA A 116 4.08 -3.49 -13.35
C ALA A 116 5.49 -3.31 -13.98
N VAL A 117 6.39 -2.57 -13.32
CA VAL A 117 7.76 -2.21 -13.76
C VAL A 117 8.82 -2.94 -12.91
#